data_AF-A0A9Y4MVZ8-F1
#
_entry.id   AF-A0A9Y4MVZ8-F1
#
_cell.length_a   1.000
_cell.length_b   1.000
_cell.length_c   1.000
_cell.angle_alpha   90.00
_cell.angle_beta   90.00
_cell.angle_gamma   90.00
#
_symmetry.space_group_name_H-M   'P 1'
#
loop_
_entity.id
_entity.type
_entity.pdbx_description
1 polymer ?
#
loop_
_entity_poly.entity_id
_entity_poly.type
_entity_poly.pdbx_seq_one_letter_code
_entity_poly.pdbx_strand_id
1 'polypeptide(L)'
;MVIKVFLASSSGSTAIKKKQQDVVGFLEALKVDYTQLDIACNEENRMWMRENVPEEKKPANGIPLPPQIFNEEGYCGDYDTFFDAKEDNAVYAFLGLPPPPGSKEAEQADKANIVENGNHAEENLDDSIAQAEEEEEQEEEDLQSEEEEEDVEETQEEEAE
;
A
#
# COMPACT_ATOMS: atom_id res chain seq x y z
N MET A 1 1.44 6.56 -19.81
CA MET A 1 1.40 6.23 -18.38
C MET A 1 2.82 6.26 -17.87
N VAL A 2 3.11 7.21 -16.98
CA VAL A 2 4.40 7.34 -16.30
C VAL A 2 4.11 7.57 -14.84
N ILE A 3 4.52 6.63 -13.99
CA ILE A 3 4.37 6.77 -12.55
C ILE A 3 5.44 7.74 -12.05
N LYS A 4 5.00 8.77 -11.32
CA LYS A 4 5.86 9.75 -10.66
C LYS A 4 5.73 9.54 -9.16
N VAL A 5 6.86 9.36 -8.49
CA VAL A 5 6.91 9.19 -7.03
C VAL A 5 7.70 10.36 -6.45
N PHE A 6 7.01 11.21 -5.70
CA PHE A 6 7.63 12.32 -5.00
C PHE A 6 8.19 11.84 -3.66
N LEU A 7 9.49 12.05 -3.47
CA LEU A 7 10.26 11.55 -2.34
C LEU A 7 11.03 12.71 -1.72
N ALA A 8 11.39 12.62 -0.44
CA ALA A 8 12.38 13.48 0.19
C ALA A 8 13.63 12.68 0.53
N SER A 9 14.68 12.84 -0.29
CA SER A 9 15.95 12.11 -0.14
C SER A 9 16.63 12.39 1.21
N SER A 10 16.53 13.64 1.69
CA SER A 10 17.12 14.10 2.96
C SER A 10 16.07 14.34 4.05
N SER A 11 15.03 13.50 4.11
CA SER A 11 14.04 13.56 5.20
C SER A 11 14.70 13.41 6.58
N GLY A 12 14.25 14.20 7.57
CA GLY A 12 14.66 14.04 8.97
C GLY A 12 13.88 12.95 9.71
N SER A 13 12.76 12.48 9.15
CA SER A 13 11.88 11.49 9.79
C SER A 13 12.21 10.08 9.30
N THR A 14 12.55 9.19 10.23
CA THR A 14 12.77 7.76 9.93
C THR A 14 11.50 7.10 9.41
N ALA A 15 10.33 7.47 9.93
CA ALA A 15 9.05 6.93 9.46
C ALA A 15 8.80 7.28 7.99
N ILE A 16 9.05 8.53 7.59
CA ILE A 16 8.93 8.95 6.18
C ILE A 16 9.91 8.17 5.30
N LYS A 17 11.17 7.99 5.76
CA LYS A 17 12.15 7.21 4.99
C LYS A 17 11.69 5.77 4.75
N LYS A 18 11.16 5.10 5.78
CA LYS A 18 10.65 3.74 5.68
C LYS A 18 9.46 3.66 4.70
N LYS A 19 8.47 4.54 4.84
CA LYS A 19 7.33 4.62 3.92
C LYS A 19 7.76 4.82 2.45
N GLN A 20 8.72 5.71 2.22
CA GLN A 20 9.30 5.93 0.88
C GLN A 20 10.02 4.70 0.34
N GLN A 21 10.82 4.03 1.17
CA GLN A 21 11.56 2.83 0.79
C GLN A 21 10.62 1.66 0.46
N ASP A 22 9.54 1.50 1.20
CA ASP A 22 8.53 0.46 0.94
C ASP A 22 7.84 0.69 -0.41
N VAL A 23 7.37 1.92 -0.70
CA VAL A 23 6.80 2.26 -2.01
C VAL A 23 7.79 1.99 -3.15
N VAL A 24 9.01 2.49 -3.04
CA VAL A 24 10.06 2.32 -4.05
C VAL A 24 10.41 0.84 -4.25
N GLY A 25 10.67 0.13 -3.15
CA GLY A 25 11.03 -1.29 -3.19
C GLY A 25 9.92 -2.16 -3.76
N PHE A 26 8.66 -1.84 -3.45
CA PHE A 26 7.52 -2.56 -4.00
C PHE A 26 7.35 -2.32 -5.50
N LEU A 27 7.44 -1.07 -5.96
CA LEU A 27 7.37 -0.76 -7.39
C LEU A 27 8.49 -1.43 -8.19
N GLU A 28 9.70 -1.49 -7.63
CA GLU A 28 10.84 -2.21 -8.22
C GLU A 28 10.60 -3.73 -8.29
N ALA A 29 10.06 -4.32 -7.23
CA ALA A 29 9.72 -5.74 -7.19
C ALA A 29 8.65 -6.10 -8.24
N LEU A 30 7.65 -5.24 -8.41
CA LEU A 30 6.62 -5.36 -9.45
C LEU A 30 7.11 -4.99 -10.87
N LYS A 31 8.34 -4.47 -11.00
CA LYS A 31 8.91 -3.99 -12.27
C LYS A 31 8.04 -2.93 -12.94
N VAL A 32 7.43 -2.06 -12.14
CA VAL A 32 6.72 -0.88 -12.64
C VAL A 32 7.76 0.18 -12.96
N ASP A 33 7.70 0.76 -14.16
CA ASP A 33 8.55 1.90 -14.52
C ASP A 33 8.04 3.18 -13.84
N TYR A 34 8.90 3.86 -13.08
CA TYR A 34 8.57 5.09 -12.39
C TYR A 34 9.72 6.09 -12.40
N THR A 35 9.38 7.37 -12.21
CA THR A 35 10.33 8.47 -12.06
C THR A 35 10.33 8.96 -10.61
N GLN A 36 11.51 8.99 -9.99
CA GLN A 36 11.70 9.57 -8.67
C GLN A 36 11.87 11.09 -8.78
N LEU A 37 11.05 11.83 -8.05
CA LEU A 37 11.07 13.29 -8.00
C LEU A 37 11.39 13.73 -6.57
N ASP A 38 12.65 14.05 -6.32
CA ASP A 38 13.08 14.50 -4.99
C ASP A 38 12.53 15.91 -4.71
N ILE A 39 11.89 16.12 -3.56
CA ILE A 39 11.35 17.40 -3.09
C ILE A 39 12.27 18.07 -2.06
N ALA A 40 13.27 17.36 -1.55
CA ALA A 40 14.13 17.87 -0.49
C ALA A 40 15.17 18.86 -1.04
N CYS A 41 15.73 18.56 -2.22
CA CYS A 41 16.71 19.42 -2.90
C CYS A 41 16.19 20.11 -4.16
N ASN A 42 14.95 19.81 -4.61
CA ASN A 42 14.33 20.46 -5.76
C ASN A 42 13.02 21.15 -5.35
N GLU A 43 13.02 22.47 -5.47
CA GLU A 43 11.89 23.29 -5.05
C GLU A 43 10.69 23.20 -6.00
N GLU A 44 10.94 23.06 -7.31
CA GLU A 44 9.88 22.91 -8.31
C GLU A 44 9.06 21.64 -8.05
N ASN A 45 9.74 20.52 -7.80
CA ASN A 45 9.07 19.26 -7.42
C ASN A 45 8.25 19.43 -6.14
N ARG A 46 8.80 20.14 -5.14
CA ARG A 46 8.12 20.39 -3.87
C ARG A 46 6.87 21.23 -4.05
N MET A 47 6.93 22.30 -4.83
CA MET A 47 5.77 23.15 -5.12
C MET A 47 4.73 22.37 -5.91
N TRP A 48 5.15 21.70 -6.99
CA TRP A 48 4.28 20.92 -7.84
C TRP A 48 3.52 19.85 -7.05
N MET A 49 4.21 19.09 -6.20
CA MET A 49 3.57 18.08 -5.34
C MET A 49 2.48 18.70 -4.45
N ARG A 50 2.76 19.84 -3.81
CA ARG A 50 1.81 20.49 -2.90
C ARG A 50 0.59 21.09 -3.60
N GLU A 51 0.78 21.57 -4.82
CA GLU A 51 -0.29 22.15 -5.64
C GLU A 51 -1.21 21.08 -6.26
N ASN A 52 -0.65 19.92 -6.62
CA ASN A 52 -1.37 18.87 -7.34
C ASN A 52 -1.96 17.77 -6.43
N VAL A 53 -1.62 17.74 -5.14
CA VAL A 53 -2.36 16.92 -4.16
C VAL A 53 -3.76 17.52 -3.94
N PRO A 54 -4.85 16.76 -4.12
CA PRO A 54 -6.22 17.21 -3.88
C PRO A 54 -6.43 17.72 -2.46
N GLU A 55 -7.23 18.78 -2.29
CA GLU A 55 -7.44 19.43 -0.98
C GLU A 55 -8.04 18.47 0.05
N GLU A 56 -8.97 17.61 -0.38
CA GLU A 56 -9.61 16.58 0.45
C GLU A 56 -8.63 15.49 0.93
N LYS A 57 -7.48 15.33 0.26
CA LYS A 57 -6.43 14.37 0.60
C LYS A 57 -5.28 15.02 1.36
N LYS A 58 -5.32 16.34 1.60
CA LYS A 58 -4.29 17.01 2.40
C LYS A 58 -4.48 16.70 3.89
N PRO A 59 -3.38 16.49 4.64
CA PRO A 59 -3.44 16.33 6.09
C PRO A 59 -3.94 17.62 6.78
N ALA A 60 -4.36 17.52 8.04
CA ALA A 60 -4.94 18.65 8.81
C ALA A 60 -4.05 19.89 8.92
N ASN A 61 -2.73 19.73 8.81
CA ASN A 61 -1.76 20.83 8.77
C ASN A 61 -1.61 21.48 7.38
N GLY A 62 -2.32 20.97 6.37
CA GLY A 62 -2.36 21.44 4.99
C GLY A 62 -1.14 21.11 4.13
N ILE A 63 -0.12 20.43 4.67
CA ILE A 63 1.13 20.17 3.95
C ILE A 63 1.27 18.67 3.68
N PRO A 64 1.07 18.21 2.42
CA PRO A 64 1.30 16.81 2.08
C PRO A 64 2.78 16.44 2.28
N LEU A 65 3.00 15.28 2.86
CA LEU A 65 4.31 14.71 3.14
C LEU A 65 4.58 13.52 2.19
N PRO A 66 5.84 13.29 1.77
CA PRO A 66 6.17 12.16 0.91
C PRO A 66 6.09 10.81 1.67
N PRO A 67 5.93 9.67 0.96
CA PRO A 67 5.80 9.57 -0.49
C PRO A 67 4.43 10.05 -1.01
N GLN A 68 4.42 10.64 -2.20
CA GLN A 68 3.19 10.99 -2.94
C GLN A 68 3.29 10.45 -4.36
N ILE A 69 2.26 9.74 -4.82
CA ILE A 69 2.29 8.96 -6.05
C ILE A 69 1.29 9.54 -7.05
N PHE A 70 1.75 9.73 -8.27
CA PHE A 70 0.97 10.26 -9.39
C PHE A 70 1.15 9.39 -10.63
N ASN A 71 0.11 9.26 -11.44
CA ASN A 71 0.21 8.79 -12.80
C ASN A 71 0.09 10.01 -13.73
N GLU A 72 1.23 10.43 -14.29
CA GLU A 72 1.35 11.67 -15.06
C GLU A 72 0.98 12.93 -14.25
N GLU A 73 -0.25 13.42 -14.38
CA GLU A 73 -0.82 14.54 -13.61
C GLU A 73 -1.95 14.09 -12.67
N GLY A 74 -2.42 12.84 -12.82
CA GLY A 74 -3.46 12.26 -11.98
C GLY A 74 -2.89 11.84 -10.63
N TYR A 75 -3.50 12.31 -9.54
CA TYR A 75 -3.15 11.89 -8.20
C TYR A 75 -3.62 10.45 -7.93
N CYS A 76 -2.69 9.55 -7.58
CA CYS A 76 -3.02 8.18 -7.16
C CYS A 76 -3.28 8.14 -5.66
N GLY A 77 -2.33 8.66 -4.86
CA GLY A 77 -2.46 8.67 -3.41
C GLY A 77 -1.15 8.93 -2.68
N ASP A 78 -1.26 8.92 -1.36
CA ASP A 78 -0.15 8.94 -0.41
C ASP A 78 0.26 7.51 -0.03
N TYR A 79 1.12 7.37 0.99
CA TYR A 79 1.52 6.06 1.49
C TYR A 79 0.36 5.22 2.01
N ASP A 80 -0.54 5.82 2.78
CA ASP A 80 -1.59 5.06 3.46
C ASP A 80 -2.56 4.50 2.42
N THR A 81 -2.94 5.30 1.42
CA THR A 81 -3.75 4.82 0.28
C THR A 81 -3.03 3.74 -0.54
N PHE A 82 -1.71 3.86 -0.71
CA PHE A 82 -0.91 2.83 -1.38
C PHE A 82 -0.83 1.53 -0.57
N PHE A 83 -0.69 1.63 0.75
CA PHE A 83 -0.65 0.50 1.65
C PHE A 83 -1.97 -0.28 1.60
N ASP A 84 -3.11 0.41 1.70
CA ASP A 84 -4.43 -0.22 1.57
C ASP A 84 -4.55 -0.98 0.22
N ALA A 85 -4.13 -0.35 -0.88
CA ALA A 85 -4.12 -0.99 -2.19
C ALA A 85 -3.16 -2.18 -2.29
N LYS A 86 -2.05 -2.18 -1.54
CA LYS A 86 -1.09 -3.28 -1.49
C LYS A 86 -1.70 -4.48 -0.76
N GLU A 87 -2.36 -4.26 0.37
CA GLU A 87 -3.05 -5.30 1.14
C GLU A 87 -4.22 -5.90 0.33
N ASP A 88 -5.00 -5.06 -0.35
CA ASP A 88 -6.12 -5.48 -1.20
C ASP A 88 -5.67 -6.20 -2.49
N ASN A 89 -4.37 -6.28 -2.77
CA ASN A 89 -3.82 -6.68 -4.06
C ASN A 89 -4.54 -5.91 -5.18
N ALA A 90 -4.53 -4.57 -5.13
CA ALA A 90 -5.19 -3.66 -6.07
C ALA A 90 -4.25 -2.50 -6.50
N VAL A 91 -2.94 -2.75 -6.52
CA VAL A 91 -1.93 -1.71 -6.76
C VAL A 91 -1.91 -1.25 -8.22
N TYR A 92 -2.14 -2.12 -9.20
CA TYR A 92 -2.21 -1.65 -10.59
C TYR A 92 -3.42 -0.75 -10.78
N ALA A 93 -4.56 -1.09 -10.17
CA ALA A 93 -5.74 -0.22 -10.14
C ALA A 93 -5.46 1.13 -9.45
N PHE A 94 -4.79 1.12 -8.29
CA PHE A 94 -4.35 2.34 -7.59
C PHE A 94 -3.45 3.23 -8.46
N LEU A 95 -2.51 2.63 -9.18
CA LEU A 95 -1.61 3.35 -10.09
C LEU A 95 -2.31 3.77 -11.41
N GLY A 96 -3.55 3.35 -11.64
CA GLY A 96 -4.26 3.55 -12.91
C GLY A 96 -3.61 2.81 -14.08
N LEU A 97 -2.95 1.69 -13.81
CA LEU A 97 -2.33 0.80 -14.78
C LEU A 97 -3.22 -0.42 -15.02
N PRO A 98 -3.23 -0.99 -16.24
CA PRO A 98 -3.89 -2.26 -16.46
C PRO A 98 -3.14 -3.38 -15.70
N PRO A 99 -3.85 -4.25 -14.95
CA PRO A 99 -3.20 -5.36 -14.27
C PRO A 99 -2.60 -6.34 -15.28
N PRO A 100 -1.42 -6.91 -15.02
CA PRO A 100 -0.79 -7.86 -15.94
C PRO A 100 -1.60 -9.16 -16.02
N PRO A 101 -1.67 -9.81 -17.20
CA PRO A 101 -2.39 -11.07 -17.34
C PRO A 101 -1.89 -12.15 -16.37
N GLY A 102 -2.81 -12.80 -15.66
CA GLY A 102 -2.49 -13.83 -14.66
C GLY A 102 -2.09 -13.30 -13.28
N SER A 103 -2.21 -11.99 -13.03
CA SER A 103 -2.15 -11.45 -11.67
C SER A 103 -3.48 -11.66 -10.94
N LYS A 104 -3.43 -11.70 -9.60
CA LYS A 104 -4.64 -11.75 -8.75
C LYS A 104 -5.63 -10.62 -9.11
N GLU A 105 -5.12 -9.42 -9.41
CA GLU A 105 -5.90 -8.26 -9.86
C GLU A 105 -6.64 -8.49 -11.17
N ALA A 106 -5.98 -9.09 -12.17
CA ALA A 106 -6.61 -9.38 -13.45
C ALA A 106 -7.78 -10.37 -13.28
N GLU A 107 -7.59 -11.40 -12.45
CA GLU A 107 -8.64 -12.38 -12.15
C GLU A 107 -9.83 -11.76 -11.40
N GLN A 108 -9.58 -10.85 -10.46
CA GLN A 108 -10.63 -10.11 -9.76
C GLN A 108 -11.41 -9.17 -10.69
N ALA A 109 -10.71 -8.45 -11.58
CA ALA A 109 -11.33 -7.58 -12.56
C ALA A 109 -12.22 -8.37 -13.54
N ASP A 110 -11.78 -9.54 -13.98
CA ASP A 110 -12.57 -10.43 -14.83
C ASP A 110 -13.81 -10.96 -14.09
N LYS A 111 -13.68 -11.35 -12.81
CA LYS A 111 -14.82 -11.76 -11.97
C LYS A 111 -15.84 -10.64 -11.81
N ALA A 112 -15.42 -9.40 -11.52
CA ALA A 112 -16.31 -8.25 -11.36
C ALA A 112 -17.11 -7.93 -12.64
N ASN A 113 -16.48 -8.02 -13.81
CA ASN A 113 -17.14 -7.82 -15.10
C ASN A 113 -18.19 -8.91 -15.42
N ILE A 114 -18.02 -10.13 -14.88
CA ILE A 114 -19.01 -11.21 -15.03
C ILE A 114 -20.27 -10.93 -14.19
N VAL A 115 -20.14 -10.32 -13.00
CA VAL A 115 -21.29 -10.03 -12.12
C VAL A 115 -22.19 -8.92 -12.70
N GLU A 116 -21.64 -7.95 -13.42
CA GLU A 116 -22.41 -6.84 -13.99
C GLU A 116 -23.32 -7.27 -15.17
N ASN A 117 -22.98 -8.37 -15.85
CA ASN A 117 -23.58 -8.69 -17.16
C ASN A 117 -24.36 -10.02 -17.25
N GLY A 118 -24.77 -10.65 -16.14
CA GLY A 118 -25.58 -11.86 -16.26
C GLY A 118 -26.09 -12.54 -15.00
N ASN A 119 -27.37 -12.28 -14.70
CA ASN A 119 -28.39 -13.27 -14.33
C ASN A 119 -28.15 -14.15 -13.08
N HIS A 120 -28.95 -13.85 -12.04
CA HIS A 120 -29.44 -14.74 -10.98
C HIS A 120 -29.26 -16.25 -11.28
N ALA A 121 -28.26 -16.88 -10.66
CA ALA A 121 -28.23 -18.32 -10.41
C ALA A 121 -27.30 -18.56 -9.22
N GLU A 122 -27.94 -18.79 -8.07
CA GLU A 122 -27.34 -19.19 -6.81
C GLU A 122 -26.59 -20.52 -7.00
N GLU A 123 -25.28 -20.61 -6.75
CA GLU A 123 -24.63 -21.85 -6.31
C GLU A 123 -23.37 -21.54 -5.47
N ASN A 124 -23.44 -21.92 -4.18
CA ASN A 124 -22.37 -22.26 -3.23
C ASN A 124 -21.38 -21.16 -2.79
N LEU A 125 -21.81 -20.31 -1.85
CA LEU A 125 -20.97 -19.36 -1.09
C LEU A 125 -20.56 -19.87 0.31
N ASP A 126 -20.97 -21.07 0.71
CA ASP A 126 -20.86 -21.51 2.11
C ASP A 126 -19.50 -22.15 2.45
N ASP A 127 -18.80 -22.75 1.47
CA ASP A 127 -17.60 -23.56 1.73
C ASP A 127 -16.29 -22.74 1.78
N SER A 128 -16.30 -21.51 1.27
CA SER A 128 -15.11 -20.64 1.24
C SER A 128 -14.98 -19.71 2.45
N ILE A 129 -16.07 -19.47 3.17
CA ILE A 129 -16.04 -18.65 4.40
C ILE A 129 -15.44 -19.48 5.56
N ALA A 130 -15.76 -20.77 5.63
CA ALA A 130 -15.23 -21.65 6.67
C ALA A 130 -13.70 -21.83 6.60
N GLN A 131 -13.10 -21.81 5.41
CA GLN A 131 -11.64 -21.89 5.27
C GLN A 131 -10.93 -20.59 5.66
N ALA A 132 -11.57 -19.43 5.44
CA ALA A 132 -10.99 -18.14 5.80
C ALA A 132 -11.04 -17.91 7.33
N GLU A 133 -12.11 -18.35 7.99
CA GLU A 133 -12.24 -18.25 9.45
C GLU A 133 -11.25 -19.17 10.19
N GLU A 134 -10.96 -20.37 9.66
CA GLU A 134 -9.94 -21.26 10.25
C GLU A 134 -8.50 -20.74 10.04
N GLU A 135 -8.21 -20.02 8.94
CA GLU A 135 -6.89 -19.41 8.72
C GLU A 135 -6.67 -18.17 9.61
N GLU A 136 -7.70 -17.33 9.84
CA GLU A 136 -7.61 -16.19 10.77
C GLU A 136 -7.41 -16.62 12.23
N GLU A 137 -8.14 -17.66 12.70
CA GLU A 137 -7.97 -18.14 14.08
C GLU A 137 -6.55 -18.70 14.33
N GLN A 138 -5.91 -19.25 13.29
CA GLN A 138 -4.59 -19.85 13.39
C GLN A 138 -3.46 -18.81 13.35
N GLU A 139 -3.64 -17.70 12.62
CA GLU A 139 -2.71 -16.56 12.64
C GLU A 139 -2.78 -15.78 13.96
N GLU A 140 -3.96 -15.62 14.56
CA GLU A 140 -4.08 -14.96 15.87
C GLU A 140 -3.45 -15.78 17.02
N GLU A 141 -3.53 -17.12 16.96
CA GLU A 141 -2.89 -18.00 17.95
C GLU A 141 -1.35 -17.96 17.85
N ASP A 142 -0.80 -17.88 16.64
CA ASP A 142 0.66 -17.82 16.42
C ASP A 142 1.22 -16.47 16.92
N LEU A 143 0.54 -15.35 16.62
CA LEU A 143 0.94 -14.02 17.08
C LEU A 143 0.91 -13.87 18.61
N GLN A 144 -0.07 -14.46 19.29
CA GLN A 144 -0.12 -14.44 20.76
C GLN A 144 1.01 -15.25 21.38
N SER A 145 1.46 -16.33 20.73
CA SER A 145 2.58 -17.12 21.22
C SER A 145 3.93 -16.41 21.06
N GLU A 146 4.12 -15.64 19.98
CA GLU A 146 5.34 -14.84 19.77
C GLU A 146 5.44 -13.65 20.74
N GLU A 147 4.32 -12.99 21.06
CA GLU A 147 4.29 -11.89 22.05
C GLU A 147 4.58 -12.41 23.48
N GLU A 148 4.10 -13.61 23.84
CA GLU A 148 4.40 -14.20 25.16
C GLU A 148 5.87 -14.65 25.29
N GLU A 149 6.54 -15.05 24.20
CA GLU A 149 7.97 -15.39 24.26
C GLU A 149 8.88 -14.14 24.34
N GLU A 150 8.52 -13.02 23.70
CA GLU A 150 9.28 -11.76 23.83
C GLU A 150 9.20 -11.16 25.25
N ASP A 151 8.03 -11.20 25.90
CA ASP A 151 7.85 -10.65 27.27
C ASP A 151 8.63 -11.48 28.33
N VAL A 152 8.79 -12.79 28.10
CA VAL A 152 9.58 -13.68 28.96
C VAL A 152 11.10 -13.51 28.77
N GLU A 153 11.55 -13.06 27.59
CA GLU A 153 12.96 -12.75 27.33
C GLU A 153 13.34 -11.37 27.91
N GLU A 154 12.48 -10.36 27.79
CA GLU A 154 12.71 -9.02 28.33
C GLU A 154 12.76 -9.01 29.87
N THR A 155 11.94 -9.82 30.53
CA THR A 155 11.92 -9.95 32.00
C THR A 155 13.13 -10.69 32.58
N GLN A 156 13.85 -11.51 31.79
CA GLN A 156 15.07 -12.19 32.24
C GLN A 156 16.33 -11.33 32.09
N GLU A 157 16.34 -10.35 31.19
CA GLU A 157 17.46 -9.40 31.06
C GLU A 157 17.45 -8.32 32.16
N GLU A 158 16.29 -7.91 32.69
CA GLU A 158 16.21 -6.93 33.79
C GLU A 158 16.63 -7.48 35.18
N GLU A 159 16.55 -8.80 35.44
CA GLU A 159 17.02 -9.38 36.73
C GLU A 159 18.54 -9.65 36.78
N ALA A 160 19.26 -9.44 35.68
CA ALA A 160 20.69 -9.72 35.56
C ALA A 160 21.62 -8.50 35.75
N GLU A 161 21.10 -7.29 36.05
CA GLU A 161 21.88 -6.07 36.32
C GLU A 161 22.00 -5.71 37.81
#